data_AF-A0AA39QAE3-F1
#
_entry.id   AF-A0AA39QAE3-F1
#
_cell.length_a   1.000
_cell.length_b   1.000
_cell.length_c   1.000
_cell.angle_alpha   90.00
_cell.angle_beta   90.00
_cell.angle_gamma   90.00
#
_symmetry.space_group_name_H-M   'P 1'
#
loop_
_entity.id
_entity.type
_entity.pdbx_description
1 polymer ?
#
loop_
_entity_poly.entity_id
_entity_poly.type
_entity_poly.pdbx_seq_one_letter_code
_entity_poly.pdbx_strand_id
1 'polypeptide(L)'
;MRMTQVYPSESPWYNEIFESYGATTMTNRMPSFDEPSMNYWKGLKNQWRFWWWMRKVYASRWFAHSQVSLWYDKVISSALANNPCADLGIDGVLERLNVTLGTFYSPGSKDLRPWRKTTLHSILEPYIARNDDFGTVYAHLQRFWYDYDITEIEDALSATEEEDREMRRRVLMHDRIMTWDVPPRHVWDLYANQVVPYSVVKRFMNGFRWGSKCAPLWGISHAWVDEKERDTNLDLIRIEMLNVGAQYAWLNVLCLRQEGGKGEHLRLEEWKLNVPTIGSMYYPNASVGCYFNGLGWPLHLPPDYFESDRCWFRRAWTLQEITSFATIVGETENGIMYMGVRKVFEEWLAHLREMRREENTLELALEMQNRVSSTSLDKVAGLSYLLCAEPIPIYDAKKSDADAWEELMDVISLRSQAELFFYFPESGNGRKYW
;
A
#
# COMPACT_ATOMS: atom_id res chain seq x y z
N MET A 1 59.65 -41.01 -34.04
CA MET A 1 59.36 -40.61 -35.44
C MET A 1 57.84 -40.49 -35.58
N ARG A 2 57.28 -39.25 -35.58
CA ARG A 2 55.82 -38.92 -35.57
C ARG A 2 55.07 -39.46 -34.32
N MET A 3 54.15 -38.75 -33.63
CA MET A 3 52.89 -38.08 -34.02
C MET A 3 51.86 -39.09 -34.58
N THR A 4 50.60 -39.20 -34.12
CA THR A 4 49.63 -38.25 -33.49
C THR A 4 48.89 -38.91 -32.29
N GLN A 5 48.42 -38.21 -31.23
CA GLN A 5 47.11 -37.50 -31.04
C GLN A 5 45.86 -38.35 -31.40
N VAL A 6 44.72 -38.34 -30.68
CA VAL A 6 43.95 -37.22 -30.06
C VAL A 6 43.38 -37.56 -28.64
N TYR A 7 42.89 -36.55 -27.90
CA TYR A 7 42.33 -36.50 -26.52
C TYR A 7 40.76 -36.50 -26.51
N PRO A 8 40.00 -36.13 -25.43
CA PRO A 8 39.85 -36.78 -24.09
C PRO A 8 38.38 -36.82 -23.56
N SER A 9 38.17 -37.24 -22.29
CA SER A 9 37.13 -36.65 -21.41
C SER A 9 37.41 -36.78 -19.89
N GLU A 10 37.17 -35.68 -19.17
CA GLU A 10 36.76 -35.56 -17.75
C GLU A 10 37.75 -35.80 -16.56
N SER A 11 37.25 -35.44 -15.35
CA SER A 11 37.92 -34.95 -14.12
C SER A 11 37.79 -35.97 -12.93
N PRO A 12 38.09 -35.71 -11.62
CA PRO A 12 38.43 -34.47 -10.88
C PRO A 12 39.65 -34.60 -9.89
N TRP A 13 39.53 -34.04 -8.67
CA TRP A 13 40.46 -33.99 -7.50
C TRP A 13 41.48 -32.81 -7.47
N TYR A 14 41.81 -32.12 -6.36
CA TYR A 14 41.12 -31.86 -5.06
C TYR A 14 41.88 -30.78 -4.21
N ASN A 15 41.18 -29.83 -3.56
CA ASN A 15 41.67 -28.82 -2.57
C ASN A 15 42.87 -27.92 -3.02
N GLU A 16 43.33 -26.84 -2.34
CA GLU A 16 42.99 -26.18 -1.06
C GLU A 16 43.37 -24.66 -1.09
N ILE A 17 43.23 -23.96 0.05
CA ILE A 17 43.88 -22.70 0.52
C ILE A 17 42.92 -21.54 0.86
N PHE A 18 42.98 -21.12 2.13
CA PHE A 18 42.40 -19.90 2.72
C PHE A 18 43.39 -18.70 2.62
N GLU A 19 43.03 -17.55 3.19
CA GLU A 19 43.87 -16.33 3.39
C GLU A 19 43.95 -15.32 2.23
N SER A 20 43.02 -14.34 2.23
CA SER A 20 43.36 -12.92 2.48
C SER A 20 42.14 -11.99 2.30
N TYR A 21 41.48 -11.64 3.40
CA TYR A 21 40.55 -10.50 3.46
C TYR A 21 41.13 -9.42 4.37
N GLY A 22 41.85 -8.48 3.76
CA GLY A 22 42.28 -7.23 4.39
C GLY A 22 41.45 -6.07 3.84
N ALA A 23 40.88 -5.25 4.72
CA ALA A 23 39.97 -4.18 4.31
C ALA A 23 40.66 -3.04 3.54
N THR A 24 39.94 -2.40 2.62
CA THR A 24 40.27 -1.05 2.13
C THR A 24 38.99 -0.30 1.78
N THR A 25 38.89 0.94 2.25
CA THR A 25 37.75 1.85 2.06
C THR A 25 37.52 2.21 0.59
N MET A 26 36.28 2.11 0.09
CA MET A 26 35.89 2.72 -1.17
C MET A 26 35.51 4.20 -0.98
N THR A 27 36.41 5.10 -1.41
CA THR A 27 36.11 6.53 -1.58
C THR A 27 36.27 6.93 -3.05
N ASN A 28 35.24 7.57 -3.61
CA ASN A 28 35.26 8.43 -4.81
C ASN A 28 36.02 7.95 -6.07
N ARG A 29 35.26 7.54 -7.10
CA ARG A 29 35.58 7.79 -8.52
C ARG A 29 34.39 7.57 -9.45
N MET A 30 33.94 8.62 -10.14
CA MET A 30 33.13 8.49 -11.37
C MET A 30 34.04 8.15 -12.57
N PRO A 31 33.65 7.23 -13.47
CA PRO A 31 34.27 7.10 -14.80
C PRO A 31 33.73 8.15 -15.79
N SER A 32 34.58 8.58 -16.72
CA SER A 32 34.22 9.51 -17.82
C SER A 32 33.55 8.79 -19.01
N PHE A 33 32.80 9.54 -19.82
CA PHE A 33 32.13 9.05 -21.04
C PHE A 33 33.02 9.11 -22.29
N ASP A 34 32.73 8.22 -23.24
CA ASP A 34 32.95 8.40 -24.68
C ASP A 34 31.65 8.02 -25.43
N GLU A 35 31.35 8.69 -26.55
CA GLU A 35 30.21 8.37 -27.41
C GLU A 35 30.59 7.31 -28.47
N PRO A 36 29.73 6.30 -28.75
CA PRO A 36 28.78 6.48 -29.85
C PRO A 36 27.47 5.66 -29.66
N SER A 37 26.44 6.23 -29.01
CA SER A 37 25.22 5.47 -28.65
C SER A 37 23.89 6.03 -29.21
N MET A 38 23.90 7.19 -29.88
CA MET A 38 22.68 7.96 -30.20
C MET A 38 21.64 7.24 -31.10
N ASN A 39 22.04 6.24 -31.90
CA ASN A 39 21.10 5.44 -32.71
C ASN A 39 20.51 4.24 -31.93
N TYR A 40 21.26 3.64 -31.00
CA TYR A 40 20.76 2.59 -30.11
C TYR A 40 19.67 3.16 -29.18
N TRP A 41 19.90 4.35 -28.62
CA TRP A 41 18.91 5.05 -27.80
C TRP A 41 17.63 5.45 -28.54
N LYS A 42 17.69 5.75 -29.85
CA LYS A 42 16.47 5.98 -30.66
C LYS A 42 15.64 4.69 -30.80
N GLY A 43 16.30 3.54 -30.98
CA GLY A 43 15.66 2.23 -30.96
C GLY A 43 14.94 1.96 -29.63
N LEU A 44 15.66 2.12 -28.51
CA LEU A 44 15.10 2.00 -27.16
C LEU A 44 13.95 2.96 -26.90
N LYS A 45 14.08 4.26 -27.21
CA LYS A 45 13.03 5.27 -26.94
C LYS A 45 11.74 4.97 -27.72
N ASN A 46 11.84 4.37 -28.90
CA ASN A 46 10.70 3.88 -29.68
C ASN A 46 10.15 2.55 -29.15
N GLN A 47 11.01 1.60 -28.75
CA GLN A 47 10.54 0.36 -28.09
C GLN A 47 9.83 0.64 -26.77
N TRP A 48 10.34 1.57 -25.95
CA TRP A 48 9.68 2.02 -24.71
C TRP A 48 8.36 2.72 -24.99
N ARG A 49 8.30 3.66 -25.96
CA ARG A 49 7.02 4.24 -26.39
C ARG A 49 6.03 3.18 -26.89
N PHE A 50 6.50 2.17 -27.63
CA PHE A 50 5.68 1.06 -28.09
C PHE A 50 5.22 0.16 -26.92
N TRP A 51 6.08 -0.15 -25.95
CA TRP A 51 5.73 -0.92 -24.75
C TRP A 51 4.76 -0.19 -23.83
N TRP A 52 4.91 1.14 -23.68
CA TRP A 52 4.05 1.97 -22.84
C TRP A 52 2.70 2.25 -23.53
N TRP A 53 2.70 2.46 -24.85
CA TRP A 53 1.48 2.48 -25.67
C TRP A 53 0.80 1.10 -25.65
N MET A 54 1.53 0.00 -25.78
CA MET A 54 1.01 -1.35 -25.60
C MET A 54 0.46 -1.55 -24.19
N ARG A 55 1.09 -1.04 -23.12
CA ARG A 55 0.53 -1.10 -21.75
C ARG A 55 -0.77 -0.31 -21.64
N LYS A 56 -0.82 0.94 -22.12
CA LYS A 56 -2.08 1.72 -22.19
C LYS A 56 -3.15 1.01 -23.04
N VAL A 57 -2.80 0.48 -24.21
CA VAL A 57 -3.73 -0.23 -25.11
C VAL A 57 -4.16 -1.59 -24.57
N TYR A 58 -3.31 -2.34 -23.87
CA TYR A 58 -3.71 -3.59 -23.21
C TYR A 58 -4.57 -3.34 -21.97
N ALA A 59 -4.29 -2.29 -21.20
CA ALA A 59 -5.19 -1.81 -20.17
C ALA A 59 -6.55 -1.41 -20.80
N SER A 60 -6.55 -0.55 -21.83
CA SER A 60 -7.78 -0.17 -22.55
C SER A 60 -8.51 -1.34 -23.20
N ARG A 61 -7.81 -2.37 -23.70
CA ARG A 61 -8.43 -3.61 -24.21
C ARG A 61 -9.04 -4.46 -23.10
N TRP A 62 -8.42 -4.50 -21.92
CA TRP A 62 -9.02 -5.09 -20.72
C TRP A 62 -10.24 -4.28 -20.25
N PHE A 63 -10.17 -2.94 -20.19
CA PHE A 63 -11.33 -2.08 -19.89
C PHE A 63 -12.48 -2.28 -20.90
N ALA A 64 -12.17 -2.46 -22.20
CA ALA A 64 -13.16 -2.68 -23.26
C ALA A 64 -13.79 -4.09 -23.28
N HIS A 65 -13.21 -5.08 -22.59
CA HIS A 65 -13.70 -6.47 -22.55
C HIS A 65 -13.97 -7.02 -21.14
N SER A 66 -13.80 -6.21 -20.10
CA SER A 66 -14.14 -6.57 -18.71
C SER A 66 -15.32 -5.75 -18.21
N GLN A 67 -15.99 -6.27 -17.17
CA GLN A 67 -17.15 -5.61 -16.56
C GLN A 67 -16.84 -4.21 -15.99
N VAL A 68 -15.56 -3.84 -15.83
CA VAL A 68 -15.09 -2.59 -15.20
C VAL A 68 -15.68 -1.34 -15.86
N SER A 69 -15.95 -1.37 -17.17
CA SER A 69 -16.59 -0.27 -17.89
C SER A 69 -17.99 0.10 -17.37
N LEU A 70 -18.74 -0.87 -16.80
CA LEU A 70 -20.08 -0.67 -16.22
C LEU A 70 -20.06 -0.15 -14.77
N TRP A 71 -18.88 0.09 -14.20
CA TRP A 71 -18.73 0.57 -12.82
C TRP A 71 -18.21 2.01 -12.75
N TYR A 72 -17.56 2.52 -13.80
CA TYR A 72 -17.10 3.91 -13.85
C TYR A 72 -18.25 4.93 -13.75
N ASP A 73 -19.44 4.58 -14.26
CA ASP A 73 -20.68 5.37 -14.14
C ASP A 73 -21.21 5.49 -12.70
N LYS A 74 -20.60 4.80 -11.73
CA LYS A 74 -21.03 4.70 -10.33
C LYS A 74 -20.11 5.46 -9.34
N VAL A 75 -19.29 6.39 -9.85
CA VAL A 75 -18.49 7.32 -9.04
C VAL A 75 -19.34 8.55 -8.70
N ILE A 76 -19.57 8.84 -7.41
CA ILE A 76 -20.32 10.05 -7.00
C ILE A 76 -19.41 11.27 -6.88
N SER A 77 -19.91 12.46 -7.21
CA SER A 77 -19.15 13.70 -7.00
C SER A 77 -18.93 13.94 -5.51
N SER A 78 -17.84 14.63 -5.15
CA SER A 78 -17.52 14.92 -3.74
C SER A 78 -18.58 15.81 -3.09
N ALA A 79 -19.21 16.69 -3.88
CA ALA A 79 -20.38 17.46 -3.48
C ALA A 79 -21.67 16.63 -3.32
N LEU A 80 -21.78 15.44 -3.94
CA LEU A 80 -22.85 14.48 -3.68
C LEU A 80 -22.55 13.67 -2.41
N ALA A 81 -21.33 13.15 -2.27
CA ALA A 81 -20.88 12.40 -1.09
C ALA A 81 -21.11 13.18 0.21
N ASN A 82 -20.65 14.43 0.27
CA ASN A 82 -20.66 15.25 1.47
C ASN A 82 -22.04 15.83 1.87
N ASN A 83 -23.16 15.40 1.26
CA ASN A 83 -24.49 15.83 1.73
C ASN A 83 -24.84 15.06 3.02
N PRO A 84 -25.22 15.74 4.12
CA PRO A 84 -25.74 15.08 5.30
C PRO A 84 -27.08 14.38 4.98
N CYS A 85 -27.24 13.13 5.41
CA CYS A 85 -28.47 12.38 5.13
C CYS A 85 -29.71 12.94 5.85
N ALA A 86 -29.55 13.69 6.96
CA ALA A 86 -30.67 14.36 7.62
C ALA A 86 -31.32 15.46 6.75
N ASP A 87 -30.52 16.18 5.94
CA ASP A 87 -31.03 17.23 5.03
C ASP A 87 -31.83 16.65 3.85
N LEU A 88 -31.62 15.37 3.55
CA LEU A 88 -32.23 14.64 2.44
C LEU A 88 -33.48 13.83 2.85
N GLY A 89 -33.50 13.35 4.10
CA GLY A 89 -34.51 12.41 4.57
C GLY A 89 -34.46 11.03 3.87
N ILE A 90 -35.26 10.08 4.35
CA ILE A 90 -35.22 8.68 3.87
C ILE A 90 -35.54 8.60 2.37
N ASP A 91 -36.64 9.20 1.92
CA ASP A 91 -37.05 9.15 0.52
C ASP A 91 -36.04 9.88 -0.42
N GLY A 92 -35.38 10.95 0.04
CA GLY A 92 -34.37 11.69 -0.75
C GLY A 92 -33.00 11.00 -0.83
N VAL A 93 -32.60 10.29 0.23
CA VAL A 93 -31.43 9.37 0.17
C VAL A 93 -31.74 8.21 -0.77
N LEU A 94 -32.93 7.61 -0.66
CA LEU A 94 -33.36 6.52 -1.54
C LEU A 94 -33.45 6.96 -3.01
N GLU A 95 -33.98 8.16 -3.31
CA GLU A 95 -34.00 8.72 -4.67
C GLU A 95 -32.59 8.87 -5.25
N ARG A 96 -31.65 9.41 -4.47
CA ARG A 96 -30.26 9.57 -4.92
C ARG A 96 -29.54 8.23 -5.11
N LEU A 97 -29.73 7.27 -4.21
CA LEU A 97 -29.23 5.90 -4.39
C LEU A 97 -29.78 5.27 -5.68
N ASN A 98 -31.08 5.42 -5.94
CA ASN A 98 -31.71 4.96 -7.17
C ASN A 98 -31.07 5.56 -8.43
N VAL A 99 -30.95 6.89 -8.49
CA VAL A 99 -30.36 7.61 -9.63
C VAL A 99 -28.91 7.19 -9.87
N THR A 100 -28.07 7.16 -8.83
CA THR A 100 -26.65 6.78 -8.97
C THR A 100 -26.46 5.30 -9.34
N LEU A 101 -27.36 4.41 -8.89
CA LEU A 101 -27.25 2.96 -9.13
C LEU A 101 -28.08 2.48 -10.33
N GLY A 102 -28.74 3.38 -11.07
CA GLY A 102 -29.58 3.02 -12.22
C GLY A 102 -30.77 2.12 -11.85
N THR A 103 -31.29 2.28 -10.63
CA THR A 103 -32.42 1.50 -10.10
C THR A 103 -33.66 2.38 -9.88
N PHE A 104 -34.84 1.77 -9.78
CA PHE A 104 -36.13 2.48 -9.80
C PHE A 104 -37.03 2.15 -8.61
N TYR A 105 -36.46 1.97 -7.41
CA TYR A 105 -37.18 1.76 -6.15
C TYR A 105 -37.89 3.03 -5.66
N SER A 106 -38.91 3.46 -6.42
CA SER A 106 -39.62 4.71 -6.18
C SER A 106 -40.51 4.61 -4.93
N PRO A 107 -40.55 5.64 -4.06
CA PRO A 107 -41.42 5.70 -2.87
C PRO A 107 -42.92 5.41 -3.07
N GLY A 108 -43.42 5.56 -4.29
CA GLY A 108 -44.80 5.27 -4.71
C GLY A 108 -44.93 4.26 -5.86
N SER A 109 -43.89 3.46 -6.15
CA SER A 109 -43.99 2.38 -7.14
C SER A 109 -44.99 1.31 -6.69
N LYS A 110 -45.86 0.87 -7.59
CA LYS A 110 -46.80 -0.24 -7.35
C LYS A 110 -46.12 -1.62 -7.42
N ASP A 111 -44.91 -1.68 -7.95
CA ASP A 111 -44.16 -2.93 -8.16
C ASP A 111 -43.30 -3.30 -6.93
N LEU A 112 -43.13 -2.37 -5.99
CA LEU A 112 -42.56 -2.67 -4.68
C LEU A 112 -43.62 -3.28 -3.75
N ARG A 113 -43.45 -4.57 -3.40
CA ARG A 113 -44.18 -5.18 -2.28
C ARG A 113 -44.00 -4.30 -1.04
N PRO A 114 -45.06 -3.86 -0.33
CA PRO A 114 -44.95 -2.82 0.71
C PRO A 114 -43.86 -3.07 1.76
N TRP A 115 -43.68 -4.33 2.16
CA TRP A 115 -42.61 -4.78 3.07
C TRP A 115 -41.19 -4.41 2.60
N ARG A 116 -40.86 -4.50 1.30
CA ARG A 116 -39.54 -4.09 0.78
C ARG A 116 -39.29 -2.60 0.93
N LYS A 117 -40.32 -1.74 0.85
CA LYS A 117 -40.17 -0.32 1.18
C LYS A 117 -39.88 -0.16 2.68
N THR A 118 -40.63 -0.85 3.54
CA THR A 118 -40.40 -0.83 4.99
C THR A 118 -38.98 -1.23 5.37
N THR A 119 -38.41 -2.27 4.75
CA THR A 119 -37.02 -2.68 5.02
C THR A 119 -36.00 -1.66 4.53
N LEU A 120 -36.18 -1.02 3.37
CA LEU A 120 -35.29 0.07 2.94
C LEU A 120 -35.32 1.27 3.90
N HIS A 121 -36.47 1.57 4.50
CA HIS A 121 -36.56 2.61 5.53
C HIS A 121 -35.83 2.19 6.82
N SER A 122 -36.02 0.94 7.29
CA SER A 122 -35.28 0.35 8.42
C SER A 122 -33.76 0.46 8.24
N ILE A 123 -33.25 0.12 7.05
CA ILE A 123 -31.82 0.20 6.72
C ILE A 123 -31.29 1.64 6.78
N LEU A 124 -32.07 2.61 6.31
CA LEU A 124 -31.63 4.01 6.18
C LEU A 124 -31.82 4.85 7.45
N GLU A 125 -32.79 4.52 8.30
CA GLU A 125 -33.09 5.22 9.55
C GLU A 125 -31.85 5.38 10.47
N PRO A 126 -31.02 4.35 10.73
CA PRO A 126 -29.80 4.50 11.54
C PRO A 126 -28.78 5.49 10.99
N TYR A 127 -28.60 5.57 9.67
CA TYR A 127 -27.64 6.51 9.06
C TYR A 127 -28.15 7.96 9.17
N ILE A 128 -29.44 8.16 8.95
CA ILE A 128 -30.10 9.47 9.07
C ILE A 128 -30.13 9.93 10.54
N ALA A 129 -30.39 9.02 11.49
CA ALA A 129 -30.38 9.32 12.92
C ALA A 129 -28.98 9.69 13.47
N ARG A 130 -27.90 9.14 12.86
CA ARG A 130 -26.51 9.56 13.14
C ARG A 130 -26.10 10.84 12.41
N ASN A 131 -26.89 11.28 11.43
CA ASN A 131 -26.53 12.27 10.42
C ASN A 131 -25.21 11.92 9.70
N ASP A 132 -25.08 10.66 9.29
CA ASP A 132 -24.02 10.24 8.37
C ASP A 132 -24.20 10.93 7.00
N ASP A 133 -23.13 11.02 6.22
CA ASP A 133 -23.18 11.58 4.88
C ASP A 133 -23.61 10.56 3.81
N PHE A 134 -24.07 11.06 2.67
CA PHE A 134 -24.52 10.24 1.56
C PHE A 134 -23.41 9.32 1.00
N GLY A 135 -22.14 9.74 1.06
CA GLY A 135 -21.00 8.90 0.68
C GLY A 135 -20.85 7.68 1.59
N THR A 136 -21.01 7.84 2.91
CA THR A 136 -20.99 6.71 3.86
C THR A 136 -22.14 5.74 3.59
N VAL A 137 -23.37 6.24 3.40
CA VAL A 137 -24.52 5.39 3.03
C VAL A 137 -24.27 4.67 1.69
N TYR A 138 -23.72 5.39 0.71
CA TYR A 138 -23.43 4.86 -0.62
C TYR A 138 -22.39 3.73 -0.57
N ALA A 139 -21.28 3.92 0.14
CA ALA A 139 -20.26 2.88 0.32
C ALA A 139 -20.81 1.63 1.03
N HIS A 140 -21.60 1.83 2.09
CA HIS A 140 -22.22 0.73 2.83
C HIS A 140 -23.22 -0.08 1.98
N LEU A 141 -24.00 0.57 1.11
CA LEU A 141 -25.12 -0.09 0.41
C LEU A 141 -24.84 -0.49 -1.04
N GLN A 142 -23.94 0.19 -1.78
CA GLN A 142 -23.70 -0.04 -3.22
C GLN A 142 -23.46 -1.53 -3.56
N ARG A 143 -22.73 -2.25 -2.70
CA ARG A 143 -22.33 -3.65 -2.93
C ARG A 143 -23.41 -4.67 -2.56
N PHE A 144 -24.39 -4.29 -1.75
CA PHE A 144 -25.51 -5.15 -1.38
C PHE A 144 -26.74 -4.91 -2.27
N TRP A 145 -26.83 -3.73 -2.89
CA TRP A 145 -27.97 -3.23 -3.69
C TRP A 145 -28.42 -4.13 -4.86
N TYR A 146 -27.53 -4.94 -5.42
CA TYR A 146 -27.83 -5.83 -6.56
C TYR A 146 -27.80 -7.32 -6.21
N ASP A 147 -27.12 -7.69 -5.12
CA ASP A 147 -26.66 -9.06 -4.87
C ASP A 147 -27.55 -9.83 -3.85
N TYR A 148 -28.49 -9.14 -3.20
CA TYR A 148 -29.28 -9.66 -2.08
C TYR A 148 -30.77 -9.26 -2.19
N ASP A 149 -31.69 -10.01 -1.54
CA ASP A 149 -32.97 -9.41 -1.14
C ASP A 149 -32.72 -8.48 0.07
N ILE A 150 -33.52 -7.44 0.19
CA ILE A 150 -33.23 -6.27 1.02
C ILE A 150 -33.11 -6.65 2.51
N THR A 151 -33.79 -7.70 2.96
CA THR A 151 -33.69 -8.23 4.33
C THR A 151 -32.35 -8.88 4.67
N GLU A 152 -31.61 -9.39 3.69
CA GLU A 152 -30.32 -10.03 3.94
C GLU A 152 -29.18 -8.99 4.09
N ILE A 153 -29.47 -7.70 3.84
CA ILE A 153 -28.49 -6.61 3.91
C ILE A 153 -28.15 -6.23 5.35
N GLU A 154 -29.14 -6.11 6.24
CA GLU A 154 -28.92 -5.78 7.67
C GLU A 154 -28.09 -6.87 8.37
N ASP A 155 -28.45 -8.14 8.14
CA ASP A 155 -27.74 -9.31 8.66
C ASP A 155 -26.31 -9.40 8.10
N ALA A 156 -26.13 -9.22 6.79
CA ALA A 156 -24.82 -9.36 6.17
C ALA A 156 -23.83 -8.24 6.54
N LEU A 157 -24.30 -7.00 6.69
CA LEU A 157 -23.50 -5.90 7.24
C LEU A 157 -23.08 -6.20 8.69
N SER A 158 -24.04 -6.60 9.53
CA SER A 158 -23.78 -6.93 10.94
C SER A 158 -22.79 -8.10 11.10
N ALA A 159 -22.90 -9.11 10.25
CA ALA A 159 -22.00 -10.25 10.22
C ALA A 159 -20.57 -9.85 9.81
N THR A 160 -20.38 -9.06 8.75
CA THR A 160 -19.02 -8.67 8.32
C THR A 160 -18.31 -7.79 9.36
N GLU A 161 -19.06 -6.99 10.12
CA GLU A 161 -18.53 -6.21 11.25
C GLU A 161 -18.08 -7.08 12.43
N GLU A 162 -18.90 -8.02 12.92
CA GLU A 162 -18.47 -8.89 14.02
C GLU A 162 -17.35 -9.85 13.58
N GLU A 163 -17.34 -10.31 12.31
CA GLU A 163 -16.24 -11.12 11.80
C GLU A 163 -14.90 -10.36 11.75
N ASP A 164 -14.88 -9.06 11.39
CA ASP A 164 -13.66 -8.23 11.45
C ASP A 164 -13.24 -7.97 12.91
N ARG A 165 -14.21 -7.65 13.77
CA ARG A 165 -14.01 -7.42 15.21
C ARG A 165 -13.41 -8.66 15.88
N GLU A 166 -13.96 -9.83 15.61
CA GLU A 166 -13.54 -11.12 16.17
C GLU A 166 -12.26 -11.65 15.51
N MET A 167 -11.97 -11.29 14.24
CA MET A 167 -10.63 -11.47 13.67
C MET A 167 -9.59 -10.63 14.42
N ARG A 168 -9.85 -9.33 14.63
CA ARG A 168 -8.90 -8.42 15.29
C ARG A 168 -8.68 -8.74 16.78
N ARG A 169 -9.66 -9.35 17.45
CA ARG A 169 -9.45 -9.98 18.77
C ARG A 169 -8.52 -11.19 18.68
N ARG A 170 -8.80 -12.16 17.80
CA ARG A 170 -8.05 -13.43 17.72
C ARG A 170 -6.61 -13.30 17.23
N VAL A 171 -6.29 -12.31 16.39
CA VAL A 171 -4.91 -12.10 15.96
C VAL A 171 -4.02 -11.49 17.06
N LEU A 172 -4.59 -10.88 18.10
CA LEU A 172 -3.84 -10.31 19.22
C LEU A 172 -3.78 -11.31 20.39
N MET A 173 -2.60 -11.88 20.64
CA MET A 173 -2.36 -12.77 21.78
C MET A 173 -1.06 -12.40 22.50
N HIS A 174 -1.11 -12.20 23.82
CA HIS A 174 0.05 -11.90 24.66
C HIS A 174 0.97 -10.79 24.09
N ASP A 175 0.36 -9.66 23.70
CA ASP A 175 1.03 -8.50 23.10
C ASP A 175 1.82 -8.80 21.81
N ARG A 176 1.42 -9.86 21.09
CA ARG A 176 1.95 -10.24 19.77
C ARG A 176 0.81 -10.45 18.77
N ILE A 177 1.09 -10.20 17.50
CA ILE A 177 0.15 -10.29 16.37
C ILE A 177 0.43 -11.62 15.64
N MET A 178 -0.48 -12.58 15.79
CA MET A 178 -0.29 -13.99 15.46
C MET A 178 -0.36 -14.33 13.95
N THR A 179 -0.44 -13.32 13.08
CA THR A 179 -0.37 -13.51 11.62
C THR A 179 0.05 -12.20 10.94
N TRP A 180 0.75 -12.30 9.82
CA TRP A 180 1.09 -11.16 8.96
C TRP A 180 -0.03 -10.75 7.99
N ASP A 181 -1.04 -11.60 7.77
CA ASP A 181 -2.18 -11.34 6.87
C ASP A 181 -3.34 -10.65 7.61
N VAL A 182 -3.06 -9.46 8.16
CA VAL A 182 -4.06 -8.60 8.79
C VAL A 182 -4.47 -7.48 7.82
N PRO A 183 -5.74 -7.41 7.39
CA PRO A 183 -6.21 -6.34 6.52
C PRO A 183 -6.25 -5.00 7.28
N PRO A 184 -6.16 -3.85 6.57
CA PRO A 184 -6.26 -2.53 7.18
C PRO A 184 -7.61 -2.38 7.90
N ARG A 185 -7.69 -1.47 8.87
CA ARG A 185 -8.95 -1.24 9.61
C ARG A 185 -9.96 -0.40 8.84
N HIS A 186 -9.46 0.59 8.10
CA HIS A 186 -10.26 1.45 7.24
C HIS A 186 -9.66 1.50 5.83
N VAL A 187 -10.50 1.80 4.85
CA VAL A 187 -10.18 1.89 3.42
C VAL A 187 -10.89 3.11 2.85
N TRP A 188 -10.23 3.88 1.98
CA TRP A 188 -10.86 4.95 1.22
C TRP A 188 -11.55 4.36 -0.01
N ASP A 189 -12.89 4.39 -0.02
CA ASP A 189 -13.68 4.14 -1.21
C ASP A 189 -13.64 5.41 -2.09
N LEU A 190 -12.94 5.32 -3.22
CA LEU A 190 -12.77 6.42 -4.18
C LEU A 190 -14.03 6.66 -5.01
N TYR A 191 -14.96 5.71 -5.07
CA TYR A 191 -16.25 5.88 -5.76
C TYR A 191 -17.22 6.65 -4.88
N ALA A 192 -17.24 6.35 -3.58
CA ALA A 192 -18.04 7.03 -2.55
C ALA A 192 -17.41 8.32 -1.99
N ASN A 193 -16.10 8.48 -2.15
CA ASN A 193 -15.25 9.48 -1.48
C ASN A 193 -15.19 9.39 0.06
N GLN A 194 -15.37 8.22 0.66
CA GLN A 194 -15.35 8.08 2.12
C GLN A 194 -14.38 7.02 2.63
N VAL A 195 -13.87 7.28 3.84
CA VAL A 195 -13.03 6.33 4.59
C VAL A 195 -13.94 5.44 5.42
N VAL A 196 -14.14 4.20 4.96
CA VAL A 196 -15.05 3.22 5.56
C VAL A 196 -14.32 2.08 6.27
N PRO A 197 -14.95 1.40 7.25
CA PRO A 197 -14.39 0.20 7.87
C PRO A 197 -14.16 -0.92 6.84
N TYR A 198 -13.13 -1.75 7.05
CA TYR A 198 -12.81 -2.85 6.15
C TYR A 198 -13.94 -3.88 6.00
N SER A 199 -14.78 -4.08 7.03
CA SER A 199 -15.97 -4.94 6.97
C SER A 199 -16.89 -4.65 5.78
N VAL A 200 -17.04 -3.38 5.41
CA VAL A 200 -17.86 -2.91 4.27
C VAL A 200 -17.34 -3.45 2.95
N VAL A 201 -16.01 -3.41 2.75
CA VAL A 201 -15.36 -3.82 1.49
C VAL A 201 -14.95 -5.29 1.48
N LYS A 202 -14.88 -5.94 2.65
CA LYS A 202 -14.44 -7.33 2.86
C LYS A 202 -15.10 -8.30 1.89
N ARG A 203 -16.42 -8.21 1.67
CA ARG A 203 -17.15 -9.14 0.79
C ARG A 203 -16.71 -9.09 -0.67
N PHE A 204 -16.12 -7.98 -1.12
CA PHE A 204 -15.52 -7.81 -2.45
C PHE A 204 -14.04 -8.21 -2.50
N MET A 205 -13.33 -8.16 -1.36
CA MET A 205 -11.98 -8.72 -1.22
C MET A 205 -11.99 -10.25 -1.14
N ASN A 206 -13.05 -10.84 -0.55
CA ASN A 206 -13.26 -12.28 -0.49
C ASN A 206 -13.23 -12.92 -1.89
N GLY A 207 -12.30 -13.84 -2.11
CA GLY A 207 -12.03 -14.47 -3.40
C GLY A 207 -10.66 -14.08 -3.98
N PHE A 208 -10.13 -12.92 -3.61
CA PHE A 208 -8.73 -12.59 -3.79
C PHE A 208 -7.95 -13.06 -2.55
N ARG A 209 -6.88 -13.84 -2.74
CA ARG A 209 -5.89 -14.01 -1.66
C ARG A 209 -5.20 -12.67 -1.44
N TRP A 210 -5.01 -12.27 -0.19
CA TRP A 210 -4.21 -11.09 0.12
C TRP A 210 -2.78 -11.24 -0.43
N GLY A 211 -2.16 -10.13 -0.84
CA GLY A 211 -0.88 -10.17 -1.57
C GLY A 211 -0.91 -10.80 -2.97
N SER A 212 -2.08 -11.14 -3.53
CA SER A 212 -2.21 -11.58 -4.92
C SER A 212 -2.15 -10.40 -5.91
N LYS A 213 -1.73 -10.68 -7.15
CA LYS A 213 -1.47 -9.69 -8.23
C LYS A 213 -2.68 -8.87 -8.69
N CYS A 214 -3.88 -9.13 -8.17
CA CYS A 214 -5.13 -8.53 -8.61
C CYS A 214 -6.01 -8.03 -7.45
N ALA A 215 -5.46 -7.87 -6.23
CA ALA A 215 -6.20 -7.28 -5.12
C ALA A 215 -6.71 -5.88 -5.53
N PRO A 216 -8.02 -5.59 -5.46
CA PRO A 216 -8.61 -4.36 -6.02
C PRO A 216 -8.46 -3.13 -5.10
N LEU A 217 -7.53 -3.21 -4.16
CA LEU A 217 -7.20 -2.20 -3.16
C LEU A 217 -5.77 -1.73 -3.38
N TRP A 218 -5.60 -0.45 -3.66
CA TRP A 218 -4.31 0.16 -3.96
C TRP A 218 -3.66 0.71 -2.70
N GLY A 219 -2.36 0.51 -2.53
CA GLY A 219 -1.58 1.33 -1.61
C GLY A 219 -1.36 2.73 -2.19
N ILE A 220 -1.33 3.77 -1.36
CA ILE A 220 -0.76 5.06 -1.71
C ILE A 220 0.52 5.23 -0.88
N SER A 221 1.62 5.53 -1.56
CA SER A 221 2.93 5.80 -0.96
C SER A 221 3.32 7.24 -1.28
N HIS A 222 3.93 7.96 -0.33
CA HIS A 222 4.26 9.36 -0.53
C HIS A 222 5.53 9.80 0.22
N ALA A 223 6.17 10.84 -0.31
CA ALA A 223 7.27 11.57 0.32
C ALA A 223 6.79 12.47 1.47
N TRP A 224 7.71 12.98 2.28
CA TRP A 224 7.37 13.84 3.42
C TRP A 224 6.98 15.25 2.94
N VAL A 225 5.86 15.76 3.45
CA VAL A 225 5.42 17.15 3.28
C VAL A 225 5.12 17.71 4.66
N ASP A 226 5.63 18.90 4.96
CA ASP A 226 5.40 19.58 6.24
C ASP A 226 3.91 19.85 6.41
N GLU A 227 3.40 19.82 7.64
CA GLU A 227 1.95 19.90 7.89
C GLU A 227 1.29 21.19 7.37
N LYS A 228 2.06 22.28 7.29
CA LYS A 228 1.65 23.57 6.69
C LYS A 228 1.64 23.57 5.15
N GLU A 229 2.30 22.60 4.54
CA GLU A 229 2.41 22.40 3.09
C GLU A 229 1.48 21.26 2.61
N ARG A 230 0.83 20.53 3.52
CA ARG A 230 -0.19 19.50 3.26
C ARG A 230 -1.56 20.07 2.85
N ASP A 231 -1.62 21.25 2.24
CA ASP A 231 -2.83 21.79 1.61
C ASP A 231 -3.10 21.09 0.26
N THR A 232 -3.12 19.75 0.31
CA THR A 232 -3.33 18.88 -0.82
C THR A 232 -4.81 18.58 -0.95
N ASN A 233 -5.42 19.04 -2.03
CA ASN A 233 -6.81 18.72 -2.33
C ASN A 233 -6.99 17.21 -2.54
N LEU A 234 -7.69 16.54 -1.62
CA LEU A 234 -7.99 15.10 -1.70
C LEU A 234 -8.75 14.73 -2.97
N ASP A 235 -9.55 15.63 -3.54
CA ASP A 235 -10.25 15.37 -4.81
C ASP A 235 -9.27 15.22 -6.00
N LEU A 236 -8.09 15.85 -5.97
CA LEU A 236 -7.08 15.66 -7.01
C LEU A 236 -6.43 14.27 -6.89
N ILE A 237 -6.03 13.87 -5.66
CA ILE A 237 -5.54 12.51 -5.38
C ILE A 237 -6.59 11.48 -5.83
N ARG A 238 -7.85 11.72 -5.50
CA ARG A 238 -8.99 10.87 -5.85
C ARG A 238 -9.11 10.71 -7.36
N ILE A 239 -9.04 11.81 -8.13
CA ILE A 239 -9.09 11.80 -9.60
C ILE A 239 -7.91 11.01 -10.18
N GLU A 240 -6.68 11.21 -9.69
CA GLU A 240 -5.51 10.45 -10.16
C GLU A 240 -5.64 8.94 -9.86
N MET A 241 -6.10 8.58 -8.66
CA MET A 241 -6.29 7.19 -8.27
C MET A 241 -7.43 6.51 -9.05
N LEU A 242 -8.54 7.21 -9.30
CA LEU A 242 -9.60 6.73 -10.19
C LEU A 242 -9.05 6.49 -11.61
N ASN A 243 -8.26 7.42 -12.14
CA ASN A 243 -7.67 7.34 -13.49
C ASN A 243 -6.71 6.14 -13.68
N VAL A 244 -6.03 5.66 -12.63
CA VAL A 244 -5.25 4.40 -12.71
C VAL A 244 -6.09 3.13 -12.51
N GLY A 245 -7.39 3.27 -12.27
CA GLY A 245 -8.35 2.17 -12.14
C GLY A 245 -8.60 1.71 -10.69
N ALA A 246 -8.21 2.50 -9.68
CA ALA A 246 -8.51 2.17 -8.29
C ALA A 246 -9.97 2.48 -7.96
N GLN A 247 -10.72 1.49 -7.42
CA GLN A 247 -11.94 1.78 -6.66
C GLN A 247 -11.62 2.06 -5.19
N TYR A 248 -10.70 1.29 -4.60
CA TYR A 248 -10.35 1.38 -3.20
C TYR A 248 -8.88 1.73 -3.05
N ALA A 249 -8.56 2.61 -2.10
CA ALA A 249 -7.20 2.97 -1.74
C ALA A 249 -6.98 2.88 -0.23
N TRP A 250 -5.74 2.57 0.17
CA TRP A 250 -5.26 2.77 1.53
C TRP A 250 -4.20 3.87 1.53
N LEU A 251 -4.41 4.86 2.38
CA LEU A 251 -3.52 6.00 2.58
C LEU A 251 -3.40 6.22 4.09
N ASN A 252 -2.19 6.03 4.63
CA ASN A 252 -1.86 6.17 6.04
C ASN A 252 -2.55 7.34 6.76
N VAL A 253 -2.48 8.56 6.20
CA VAL A 253 -3.03 9.79 6.81
C VAL A 253 -4.56 9.87 6.81
N LEU A 254 -5.25 9.03 6.03
CA LEU A 254 -6.72 8.91 6.02
C LEU A 254 -7.21 7.67 6.77
N CYS A 255 -6.54 6.53 6.58
CA CYS A 255 -7.02 5.21 7.01
C CYS A 255 -6.56 4.82 8.43
N LEU A 256 -5.57 5.52 9.00
CA LEU A 256 -5.18 5.43 10.42
C LEU A 256 -5.73 6.64 11.19
N ARG A 257 -6.10 6.43 12.46
CA ARG A 257 -6.40 7.54 13.38
C ARG A 257 -5.19 8.47 13.48
N GLN A 258 -5.38 9.74 13.10
CA GLN A 258 -4.40 10.81 13.25
C GLN A 258 -4.59 11.52 14.60
N GLU A 259 -3.50 12.09 15.13
CA GLU A 259 -3.54 12.87 16.37
C GLU A 259 -4.47 14.09 16.25
N GLY A 260 -5.26 14.35 17.28
CA GLY A 260 -6.31 15.38 17.27
C GLY A 260 -7.54 15.07 16.38
N GLY A 261 -7.56 13.92 15.70
CA GLY A 261 -8.62 13.53 14.76
C GLY A 261 -9.88 12.91 15.40
N LYS A 262 -10.90 12.68 14.57
CA LYS A 262 -12.14 11.98 14.97
C LYS A 262 -11.79 10.56 15.45
N GLY A 263 -12.03 10.31 16.74
CA GLY A 263 -11.73 9.04 17.40
C GLY A 263 -10.36 8.93 18.06
N GLU A 264 -9.69 10.05 18.35
CA GLU A 264 -8.36 10.09 19.01
C GLU A 264 -8.25 9.18 20.25
N HIS A 265 -9.31 9.07 21.06
CA HIS A 265 -9.33 8.19 22.25
C HIS A 265 -9.15 6.69 21.94
N LEU A 266 -9.34 6.27 20.69
CA LEU A 266 -9.08 4.90 20.21
C LEU A 266 -7.70 4.76 19.55
N ARG A 267 -6.99 5.87 19.25
CA ARG A 267 -5.79 5.88 18.40
C ARG A 267 -4.73 4.89 18.89
N LEU A 268 -4.36 4.94 20.17
CA LEU A 268 -3.32 4.08 20.72
C LEU A 268 -3.68 2.59 20.68
N GLU A 269 -4.94 2.25 20.99
CA GLU A 269 -5.44 0.86 20.95
C GLU A 269 -5.61 0.34 19.51
N GLU A 270 -6.01 1.20 18.58
CA GLU A 270 -5.99 0.88 17.15
C GLU A 270 -4.56 0.69 16.63
N TRP A 271 -3.61 1.55 17.02
CA TRP A 271 -2.23 1.57 16.52
C TRP A 271 -1.44 0.31 16.90
N LYS A 272 -1.66 -0.27 18.10
CA LYS A 272 -1.03 -1.54 18.54
C LYS A 272 -1.05 -2.61 17.46
N LEU A 273 -2.20 -2.76 16.78
CA LEU A 273 -2.39 -3.66 15.64
C LEU A 273 -2.14 -2.98 14.30
N ASN A 274 -2.72 -1.80 14.08
CA ASN A 274 -2.77 -1.20 12.73
C ASN A 274 -1.39 -0.74 12.21
N VAL A 275 -0.46 -0.32 13.07
CA VAL A 275 0.83 0.27 12.66
C VAL A 275 1.87 -0.78 12.28
N PRO A 276 2.08 -1.89 13.03
CA PRO A 276 2.95 -2.97 12.57
C PRO A 276 2.43 -3.58 11.26
N THR A 277 1.11 -3.75 11.13
CA THR A 277 0.48 -4.41 9.98
C THR A 277 0.40 -3.54 8.70
N ILE A 278 1.00 -2.34 8.68
CA ILE A 278 1.04 -1.50 7.46
C ILE A 278 1.64 -2.28 6.28
N GLY A 279 2.65 -3.13 6.53
CA GLY A 279 3.30 -3.93 5.48
C GLY A 279 2.39 -4.92 4.75
N SER A 280 1.22 -5.28 5.31
CA SER A 280 0.25 -6.13 4.60
C SER A 280 -0.25 -5.46 3.33
N MET A 281 -0.45 -4.13 3.34
CA MET A 281 -0.86 -3.33 2.19
C MET A 281 0.16 -3.33 1.04
N TYR A 282 1.43 -3.56 1.35
CA TYR A 282 2.56 -3.37 0.44
C TYR A 282 3.36 -4.66 0.23
N TYR A 283 2.65 -5.79 0.18
CA TYR A 283 3.20 -7.07 -0.24
C TYR A 283 3.80 -6.95 -1.66
N PRO A 284 4.87 -7.69 -2.04
CA PRO A 284 5.61 -7.43 -3.29
C PRO A 284 4.82 -7.40 -4.62
N ASN A 285 3.60 -7.96 -4.65
CA ASN A 285 2.69 -7.93 -5.80
C ASN A 285 1.59 -6.83 -5.76
N ALA A 286 1.50 -6.03 -4.69
CA ALA A 286 0.44 -5.03 -4.52
C ALA A 286 0.61 -3.83 -5.47
N SER A 287 -0.50 -3.32 -6.01
CA SER A 287 -0.54 -2.09 -6.79
C SER A 287 -0.41 -0.86 -5.88
N VAL A 288 0.52 0.05 -6.21
CA VAL A 288 0.81 1.23 -5.38
C VAL A 288 0.89 2.48 -6.25
N GLY A 289 0.24 3.57 -5.84
CA GLY A 289 0.49 4.91 -6.38
C GLY A 289 1.58 5.62 -5.56
N CYS A 290 2.72 5.94 -6.16
CA CYS A 290 3.86 6.57 -5.48
C CYS A 290 4.01 8.05 -5.83
N TYR A 291 3.74 8.92 -4.85
CA TYR A 291 3.96 10.36 -4.89
C TYR A 291 5.38 10.71 -4.41
N PHE A 292 6.36 10.72 -5.31
CA PHE A 292 7.76 10.97 -4.97
C PHE A 292 8.06 12.41 -4.51
N ASN A 293 7.21 13.37 -4.88
CA ASN A 293 7.37 14.78 -4.51
C ASN A 293 6.69 15.15 -3.19
N GLY A 294 5.70 14.38 -2.76
CA GLY A 294 4.75 14.76 -1.72
C GLY A 294 3.33 14.40 -2.14
N LEU A 295 2.50 14.03 -1.17
CA LEU A 295 1.15 13.54 -1.41
C LEU A 295 0.34 14.52 -2.28
N GLY A 296 -0.12 14.07 -3.45
CA GLY A 296 -0.90 14.88 -4.40
C GLY A 296 -0.16 16.05 -5.05
N TRP A 297 1.17 16.15 -4.91
CA TRP A 297 1.98 17.16 -5.58
C TRP A 297 2.44 16.68 -6.96
N PRO A 298 2.55 17.58 -7.97
CA PRO A 298 3.13 17.25 -9.27
C PRO A 298 4.57 16.71 -9.16
N LEU A 299 4.90 15.74 -10.01
CA LEU A 299 6.22 15.15 -10.10
C LEU A 299 7.23 16.15 -10.70
N HIS A 300 8.14 16.62 -9.85
CA HIS A 300 9.21 17.54 -10.19
C HIS A 300 10.40 17.26 -9.26
N LEU A 301 11.35 16.48 -9.75
CA LEU A 301 12.52 16.06 -8.98
C LEU A 301 13.71 17.00 -9.31
N PRO A 302 14.02 18.01 -8.46
CA PRO A 302 15.19 18.86 -8.65
C PRO A 302 16.50 18.09 -8.35
N PRO A 303 17.68 18.62 -8.73
CA PRO A 303 18.95 17.90 -8.57
C PRO A 303 19.32 17.53 -7.12
N ASP A 304 18.93 18.38 -6.17
CA ASP A 304 19.12 18.24 -4.71
C ASP A 304 18.08 17.32 -4.04
N TYR A 305 17.08 16.84 -4.77
CA TYR A 305 16.01 15.99 -4.25
C TYR A 305 16.52 14.79 -3.43
N PHE A 306 17.57 14.11 -3.90
CA PHE A 306 18.11 12.92 -3.23
C PHE A 306 18.82 13.24 -1.91
N GLU A 307 19.32 14.46 -1.75
CA GLU A 307 20.00 14.92 -0.54
C GLU A 307 18.98 15.32 0.54
N SER A 308 17.76 15.73 0.15
CA SER A 308 16.71 16.15 1.07
C SER A 308 16.19 15.02 1.97
N ASP A 309 16.02 15.31 3.27
CA ASP A 309 15.34 14.42 4.23
C ASP A 309 13.87 14.15 3.86
N ARG A 310 13.26 15.02 3.03
CA ARG A 310 11.90 14.84 2.51
C ARG A 310 11.81 13.78 1.40
N CYS A 311 12.94 13.39 0.79
CA CYS A 311 13.04 12.43 -0.30
C CYS A 311 12.28 11.13 -0.02
N TRP A 312 11.45 10.68 -0.97
CA TRP A 312 10.72 9.42 -0.89
C TRP A 312 11.64 8.25 -0.54
N PHE A 313 12.83 8.17 -1.16
CA PHE A 313 13.78 7.09 -0.92
C PHE A 313 14.39 7.11 0.49
N ARG A 314 14.35 8.25 1.20
CA ARG A 314 14.93 8.41 2.54
C ARG A 314 13.91 8.27 3.67
N ARG A 315 12.61 8.16 3.40
CA ARG A 315 11.59 7.86 4.44
C ARG A 315 11.71 6.39 4.91
N ALA A 316 11.48 6.13 6.20
CA ALA A 316 11.58 4.78 6.78
C ALA A 316 10.56 3.80 6.17
N TRP A 317 9.28 4.17 6.26
CA TRP A 317 8.16 3.37 5.76
C TRP A 317 8.25 3.04 4.26
N THR A 318 8.86 3.88 3.42
CA THR A 318 8.89 3.64 1.95
C THR A 318 9.70 2.42 1.53
N LEU A 319 10.61 1.92 2.38
CA LEU A 319 11.28 0.63 2.19
C LEU A 319 10.27 -0.54 2.20
N GLN A 320 9.27 -0.45 3.08
CA GLN A 320 8.14 -1.38 3.19
C GLN A 320 7.12 -1.17 2.06
N GLU A 321 6.94 0.07 1.59
CA GLU A 321 5.87 0.47 0.64
C GLU A 321 6.11 0.13 -0.85
N ILE A 322 7.28 -0.39 -1.24
CA ILE A 322 7.91 -0.06 -2.55
C ILE A 322 7.05 0.02 -3.85
N THR A 323 6.49 -0.95 -4.58
CA THR A 323 6.60 -2.42 -4.73
C THR A 323 7.06 -2.78 -6.19
N SER A 324 6.87 -4.04 -6.64
CA SER A 324 7.02 -4.45 -8.06
C SER A 324 6.00 -3.80 -9.01
N PHE A 325 4.84 -3.38 -8.50
CA PHE A 325 3.73 -2.81 -9.29
C PHE A 325 3.47 -1.33 -8.95
N ALA A 326 4.46 -0.66 -8.37
CA ALA A 326 4.42 0.79 -8.16
C ALA A 326 4.26 1.56 -9.47
N THR A 327 3.30 2.47 -9.45
CA THR A 327 2.92 3.39 -10.52
C THR A 327 3.23 4.81 -10.05
N ILE A 328 3.86 5.60 -10.92
CA ILE A 328 4.19 7.00 -10.62
C ILE A 328 2.91 7.83 -10.79
N VAL A 329 2.60 8.66 -9.80
CA VAL A 329 1.45 9.59 -9.78
C VAL A 329 1.94 11.04 -9.65
N GLY A 330 1.09 12.01 -9.96
CA GLY A 330 1.50 13.41 -10.17
C GLY A 330 2.29 13.69 -11.47
N GLU A 331 2.44 12.74 -12.40
CA GLU A 331 3.15 12.98 -13.66
C GLU A 331 2.37 13.95 -14.57
N THR A 332 2.96 15.10 -14.88
CA THR A 332 2.37 16.14 -15.75
C THR A 332 3.13 16.28 -17.07
N GLU A 333 2.51 16.87 -18.10
CA GLU A 333 3.16 17.08 -19.41
C GLU A 333 4.42 17.95 -19.33
N ASN A 334 4.50 18.85 -18.34
CA ASN A 334 5.67 19.68 -18.04
C ASN A 334 6.67 19.01 -17.07
N GLY A 335 6.41 17.78 -16.61
CA GLY A 335 7.25 16.98 -15.71
C GLY A 335 8.53 16.45 -16.35
N ILE A 336 9.28 17.30 -17.04
CA ILE A 336 10.52 16.96 -17.74
C ILE A 336 11.64 16.77 -16.71
N MET A 337 11.64 15.61 -16.06
CA MET A 337 12.75 15.16 -15.22
C MET A 337 14.04 15.14 -16.03
N TYR A 338 15.03 15.93 -15.59
CA TYR A 338 16.34 16.03 -16.24
C TYR A 338 17.00 14.65 -16.38
N MET A 339 17.64 14.36 -17.51
CA MET A 339 18.11 13.00 -17.80
C MET A 339 19.11 12.44 -16.77
N GLY A 340 19.89 13.31 -16.12
CA GLY A 340 20.76 12.92 -14.99
C GLY A 340 19.95 12.48 -13.76
N VAL A 341 18.99 13.29 -13.34
CA VAL A 341 18.06 12.98 -12.23
C VAL A 341 17.28 11.69 -12.53
N ARG A 342 16.80 11.54 -13.77
CA ARG A 342 16.09 10.34 -14.24
C ARG A 342 16.94 9.08 -14.08
N LYS A 343 18.21 9.13 -14.48
CA LYS A 343 19.11 7.99 -14.36
C LYS A 343 19.27 7.59 -12.89
N VAL A 344 19.59 8.54 -12.01
CA VAL A 344 19.75 8.28 -10.57
C VAL A 344 18.46 7.75 -9.95
N PHE A 345 17.30 8.31 -10.32
CA PHE A 345 15.99 7.84 -9.88
C PHE A 345 15.72 6.38 -10.28
N GLU A 346 16.00 6.03 -11.54
CA GLU A 346 15.82 4.67 -12.06
C GLU A 346 16.81 3.67 -11.42
N GLU A 347 18.04 4.10 -11.11
CA GLU A 347 19.05 3.30 -10.39
C GLU A 347 18.65 3.05 -8.92
N TRP A 348 18.24 4.08 -8.16
CA TRP A 348 17.75 3.92 -6.78
C TRP A 348 16.50 3.04 -6.69
N LEU A 349 15.54 3.22 -7.61
CA LEU A 349 14.32 2.42 -7.65
C LEU A 349 14.58 0.96 -8.08
N ALA A 350 15.63 0.70 -8.85
CA ALA A 350 16.08 -0.67 -9.16
C ALA A 350 16.73 -1.33 -7.94
N HIS A 351 17.69 -0.64 -7.29
CA HIS A 351 18.42 -1.16 -6.13
C HIS A 351 17.50 -1.56 -4.96
N LEU A 352 16.56 -0.69 -4.56
CA LEU A 352 15.61 -1.04 -3.49
C LEU A 352 14.65 -2.18 -3.86
N ARG A 353 14.38 -2.41 -5.16
CA ARG A 353 13.59 -3.56 -5.63
C ARG A 353 14.40 -4.86 -5.63
N GLU A 354 15.71 -4.78 -5.85
CA GLU A 354 16.62 -5.92 -5.79
C GLU A 354 16.86 -6.37 -4.35
N MET A 355 17.15 -5.42 -3.45
CA MET A 355 17.22 -5.65 -2.00
C MET A 355 15.92 -6.25 -1.44
N ARG A 356 14.75 -5.67 -1.80
CA ARG A 356 13.40 -6.19 -1.45
C ARG A 356 12.92 -7.29 -2.43
N ARG A 357 13.86 -8.03 -3.04
CA ARG A 357 13.70 -9.34 -3.70
C ARG A 357 14.60 -10.39 -3.06
N GLU A 358 15.79 -10.00 -2.60
CA GLU A 358 16.81 -10.93 -2.07
C GLU A 358 16.68 -11.18 -0.56
N GLU A 359 15.94 -10.31 0.15
CA GLU A 359 15.65 -10.44 1.58
C GLU A 359 16.93 -10.42 2.44
N ASN A 360 17.89 -9.57 2.03
CA ASN A 360 19.15 -9.32 2.73
C ASN A 360 18.88 -8.58 4.05
N THR A 361 18.93 -9.30 5.16
CA THR A 361 18.56 -8.81 6.50
C THR A 361 19.47 -7.68 6.94
N LEU A 362 20.79 -7.82 6.73
CA LEU A 362 21.77 -6.81 7.10
C LEU A 362 21.55 -5.52 6.31
N GLU A 363 21.41 -5.62 4.99
CA GLU A 363 21.26 -4.47 4.10
C GLU A 363 19.94 -3.72 4.37
N LEU A 364 18.83 -4.44 4.58
CA LEU A 364 17.55 -3.87 4.97
C LEU A 364 17.62 -3.13 6.33
N ALA A 365 18.37 -3.66 7.30
CA ALA A 365 18.57 -3.03 8.60
C ALA A 365 19.45 -1.76 8.50
N LEU A 366 20.53 -1.80 7.72
CA LEU A 366 21.42 -0.66 7.47
C LEU A 366 20.70 0.46 6.68
N GLU A 367 19.89 0.10 5.68
CA GLU A 367 19.02 1.07 5.00
C GLU A 367 18.03 1.72 5.95
N MET A 368 17.36 0.93 6.80
CA MET A 368 16.41 1.47 7.78
C MET A 368 17.09 2.39 8.81
N GLN A 369 18.31 2.07 9.24
CA GLN A 369 19.08 2.90 10.17
C GLN A 369 19.25 4.34 9.65
N ASN A 370 19.58 4.49 8.36
CA ASN A 370 19.88 5.79 7.72
C ASN A 370 18.63 6.58 7.27
N ARG A 371 17.43 6.01 7.37
CA ARG A 371 16.18 6.64 6.96
C ARG A 371 15.60 7.63 7.98
N VAL A 372 14.67 8.46 7.53
CA VAL A 372 13.96 9.50 8.28
C VAL A 372 12.57 8.99 8.69
N SER A 373 12.20 9.23 9.95
CA SER A 373 10.93 8.79 10.54
C SER A 373 10.46 9.79 11.62
N SER A 374 9.19 9.70 12.02
CA SER A 374 8.63 10.56 13.08
C SER A 374 9.13 10.13 14.45
N THR A 375 9.27 8.82 14.67
CA THR A 375 9.93 8.23 15.83
C THR A 375 10.99 7.21 15.39
N SER A 376 11.95 6.86 16.25
CA SER A 376 12.85 5.73 15.98
C SER A 376 12.12 4.38 16.08
N LEU A 377 11.07 4.28 16.88
CA LEU A 377 10.19 3.09 16.96
C LEU A 377 9.56 2.74 15.60
N ASP A 378 9.22 3.73 14.78
CA ASP A 378 8.69 3.53 13.42
C ASP A 378 9.65 2.73 12.53
N LYS A 379 10.97 2.85 12.74
CA LYS A 379 11.98 2.08 12.00
C LYS A 379 11.91 0.60 12.32
N VAL A 380 11.77 0.28 13.61
CA VAL A 380 11.63 -1.10 14.10
C VAL A 380 10.32 -1.71 13.59
N ALA A 381 9.21 -0.98 13.68
CA ALA A 381 7.91 -1.43 13.15
C ALA A 381 7.92 -1.62 11.63
N GLY A 382 8.57 -0.73 10.87
CA GLY A 382 8.75 -0.85 9.43
C GLY A 382 9.53 -2.10 9.01
N LEU A 383 10.49 -2.55 9.83
CA LEU A 383 11.28 -3.76 9.60
C LEU A 383 10.51 -5.07 9.80
N SER A 384 9.39 -5.10 10.55
CA SER A 384 8.71 -6.36 10.88
C SER A 384 8.27 -7.19 9.66
N TYR A 385 7.78 -6.55 8.59
CA TYR A 385 7.45 -7.23 7.32
C TYR A 385 8.66 -7.42 6.38
N LEU A 386 9.74 -6.68 6.59
CA LEU A 386 10.95 -6.77 5.77
C LEU A 386 11.84 -7.94 6.23
N LEU A 387 11.82 -8.26 7.52
CA LEU A 387 12.59 -9.33 8.16
C LEU A 387 11.73 -10.57 8.49
N CYS A 388 10.53 -10.65 7.90
CA CYS A 388 9.57 -11.75 8.03
C CYS A 388 9.32 -12.18 9.49
N ALA A 389 8.95 -11.22 10.34
CA ALA A 389 8.62 -11.48 11.73
C ALA A 389 7.29 -12.23 11.87
N GLU A 390 7.28 -13.36 12.58
CA GLU A 390 6.06 -14.10 12.89
C GLU A 390 6.19 -14.80 14.26
N PRO A 391 5.40 -14.41 15.28
CA PRO A 391 4.37 -13.35 15.29
C PRO A 391 4.98 -11.93 15.33
N ILE A 392 4.26 -10.94 14.81
CA ILE A 392 4.72 -9.54 14.75
C ILE A 392 4.54 -8.85 16.12
N PRO A 393 5.49 -8.05 16.64
CA PRO A 393 5.31 -7.29 17.88
C PRO A 393 4.24 -6.19 17.75
N ILE A 394 3.50 -5.88 18.83
CA ILE A 394 2.58 -4.72 18.81
C ILE A 394 3.33 -3.38 18.86
N TYR A 395 2.73 -2.33 18.30
CA TYR A 395 3.24 -0.97 18.44
C TYR A 395 2.79 -0.35 19.77
N ASP A 396 3.69 -0.30 20.75
CA ASP A 396 3.51 0.49 21.97
C ASP A 396 4.34 1.77 21.90
N ALA A 397 3.66 2.91 21.74
CA ALA A 397 4.28 4.24 21.66
C ALA A 397 5.01 4.70 22.93
N LYS A 398 4.99 3.90 24.03
CA LYS A 398 5.77 4.15 25.26
C LYS A 398 7.06 3.32 25.34
N LYS A 399 7.24 2.34 24.46
CA LYS A 399 8.40 1.44 24.42
C LYS A 399 9.61 2.15 23.81
N SER A 400 10.81 1.85 24.30
CA SER A 400 12.02 2.35 23.63
C SER A 400 12.24 1.62 22.30
N ASP A 401 12.97 2.25 21.38
CA ASP A 401 13.43 1.61 20.15
C ASP A 401 14.34 0.41 20.43
N ALA A 402 15.17 0.49 21.49
CA ALA A 402 16.01 -0.63 21.95
C ALA A 402 15.20 -1.82 22.47
N ASP A 403 14.20 -1.61 23.36
CA ASP A 403 13.34 -2.70 23.86
C ASP A 403 12.48 -3.28 22.72
N ALA A 404 11.99 -2.44 21.79
CA ALA A 404 11.23 -2.90 20.62
C ALA A 404 12.11 -3.68 19.63
N TRP A 405 13.39 -3.31 19.47
CA TRP A 405 14.36 -4.08 18.69
C TRP A 405 14.69 -5.42 19.36
N GLU A 406 14.87 -5.44 20.69
CA GLU A 406 15.08 -6.68 21.45
C GLU A 406 13.86 -7.62 21.37
N GLU A 407 12.64 -7.10 21.24
CA GLU A 407 11.43 -7.90 20.95
C GLU A 407 11.33 -8.35 19.49
N LEU A 408 11.69 -7.50 18.52
CA LEU A 408 11.68 -7.87 17.09
C LEU A 408 12.69 -8.99 16.81
N MET A 409 13.88 -8.93 17.42
CA MET A 409 14.92 -9.95 17.28
C MET A 409 14.45 -11.35 17.70
N ASP A 410 13.54 -11.49 18.67
CA ASP A 410 12.97 -12.79 19.08
C ASP A 410 12.17 -13.49 17.96
N VAL A 411 11.59 -12.72 17.03
CA VAL A 411 10.50 -13.18 16.15
C VAL A 411 10.76 -13.04 14.66
N ILE A 412 11.81 -12.32 14.25
CA ILE A 412 12.31 -12.38 12.87
C ILE A 412 12.75 -13.80 12.48
N SER A 413 12.75 -14.10 11.19
CA SER A 413 13.03 -15.45 10.70
C SER A 413 14.38 -16.00 11.18
N LEU A 414 14.49 -17.32 11.42
CA LEU A 414 15.76 -17.98 11.79
C LEU A 414 16.88 -17.70 10.77
N ARG A 415 16.55 -17.51 9.48
CA ARG A 415 17.50 -17.09 8.44
C ARG A 415 18.04 -15.69 8.73
N SER A 416 17.15 -14.74 9.05
CA SER A 416 17.49 -13.36 9.38
C SER A 416 18.28 -13.23 10.69
N GLN A 417 17.92 -14.01 11.71
CA GLN A 417 18.72 -14.13 12.94
C GLN A 417 20.13 -14.62 12.63
N ALA A 418 20.26 -15.77 11.95
CA ALA A 418 21.56 -16.36 11.62
C ALA A 418 22.43 -15.45 10.74
N GLU A 419 21.83 -14.69 9.83
CA GLU A 419 22.51 -13.68 9.02
C GLU A 419 23.09 -12.56 9.90
N LEU A 420 22.31 -11.99 10.81
CA LEU A 420 22.78 -10.96 11.73
C LEU A 420 23.86 -11.50 12.69
N PHE A 421 23.75 -12.73 13.20
CA PHE A 421 24.80 -13.35 14.02
C PHE A 421 26.10 -13.61 13.28
N PHE A 422 26.05 -13.87 11.97
CA PHE A 422 27.26 -14.06 11.17
C PHE A 422 28.08 -12.76 11.04
N TYR A 423 27.41 -11.60 10.99
CA TYR A 423 28.07 -10.30 10.94
C TYR A 423 28.36 -9.69 12.32
N PHE A 424 27.57 -10.04 13.35
CA PHE A 424 27.70 -9.54 14.72
C PHE A 424 27.80 -10.72 15.72
N PRO A 425 28.93 -11.46 15.74
CA PRO A 425 29.10 -12.65 16.60
C PRO A 425 29.47 -12.33 18.06
N GLU A 426 29.70 -11.07 18.40
CA GLU A 426 30.05 -10.64 19.77
C GLU A 426 28.80 -10.55 20.65
N SER A 427 28.93 -11.01 21.91
CA SER A 427 27.84 -10.94 22.89
C SER A 427 27.55 -9.49 23.28
N GLY A 428 26.37 -8.98 22.90
CA GLY A 428 25.89 -7.68 23.34
C GLY A 428 25.66 -7.57 24.85
N ASN A 429 25.49 -6.35 25.35
CA ASN A 429 25.21 -6.05 26.77
C ASN A 429 23.70 -6.12 27.13
N GLY A 430 22.90 -6.82 26.32
CA GLY A 430 21.44 -6.95 26.48
C GLY A 430 21.04 -7.92 27.59
N ARG A 431 19.72 -8.13 27.74
CA ARG A 431 19.16 -9.00 28.80
C ARG A 431 19.03 -10.48 28.39
N LYS A 432 19.26 -10.80 27.11
CA LYS A 432 19.06 -12.12 26.50
C LYS A 432 20.38 -12.77 26.14
N TYR A 433 20.41 -14.10 26.28
CA TYR A 433 21.47 -14.98 25.80
C TYR A 433 20.95 -15.75 24.59
N TRP A 434 21.85 -16.07 23.66
CA TRP A 434 21.60 -16.82 22.42
C TRP A 434 22.43 -18.10 22.42
#